data_AF-A0A7X7QDY8-F1
#
_entry.id   AF-A0A7X7QDY8-F1
#
_cell.length_a   1.000
_cell.length_b   1.000
_cell.length_c   1.000
_cell.angle_alpha   90.00
_cell.angle_beta   90.00
_cell.angle_gamma   90.00
#
_symmetry.space_group_name_H-M   'P 1'
#
loop_
_entity.id
_entity.type
_entity.pdbx_description
1 polymer ?
#
loop_
_entity_poly.entity_id
_entity_poly.type
_entity_poly.pdbx_seq_one_letter_code
_entity_poly.pdbx_strand_id
1 'polypeptide(L)'
;TPTPDPTPEPTPTPDPTTEPPADPGAGSATVPEEEQTSPGETTHLTVVDSSGFMVTMTNTLTSLWGSGKYVDGFFLNDQLNRFGKLNGPLNQPSPGRRTVSWSLPAIVVDGDGKPVLGIGSPAGERIPMILANVMTRWALFGQDLQTAVDAPRFHAAGRALDMERKPGKDGLKSLKQMGYKVTAPIPGYYYFYGSVQAIEVDWETKTVSGAQDSRREAKFALAPVAPD
;
A
#
# COMPACT_ATOMS: atom_id res chain seq x y z
N THR A 1 -72.03 32.10 8.95
CA THR A 1 -70.88 32.89 9.44
C THR A 1 -70.06 31.97 10.33
N PRO A 2 -68.93 31.41 9.86
CA PRO A 2 -68.10 30.59 10.72
C PRO A 2 -67.21 31.46 11.61
N THR A 3 -67.12 31.05 12.87
CA THR A 3 -66.30 31.58 13.97
C THR A 3 -64.81 31.61 13.60
N PRO A 4 -64.02 32.63 14.02
CA PRO A 4 -62.58 32.62 13.80
C PRO A 4 -61.87 31.61 14.72
N ASP A 5 -60.87 30.90 14.16
CA ASP A 5 -59.98 30.00 14.89
C ASP A 5 -59.12 30.76 15.92
N PRO A 6 -58.78 30.14 17.07
CA PRO A 6 -57.90 30.75 18.06
C PRO A 6 -56.44 30.78 17.59
N THR A 7 -55.78 31.92 17.77
CA THR A 7 -54.34 32.13 17.54
C THR A 7 -53.49 31.19 18.41
N PRO A 8 -52.48 30.48 17.86
CA PRO A 8 -51.61 29.64 18.68
C PRO A 8 -50.67 30.47 19.57
N GLU A 9 -50.53 30.08 20.84
CA GLU A 9 -49.54 30.63 21.77
C GLU A 9 -48.10 30.33 21.30
N PRO A 10 -47.14 31.24 21.56
CA PRO A 10 -45.73 30.99 21.23
C PRO A 10 -45.13 29.90 22.12
N THR A 11 -44.49 28.92 21.51
CA THR A 11 -43.73 27.86 22.19
C THR A 11 -42.49 28.47 22.89
N PRO A 12 -42.22 28.14 24.17
CA PRO A 12 -41.04 28.67 24.86
C PRO A 12 -39.74 28.17 24.19
N THR A 13 -38.82 29.10 23.96
CA THR A 13 -37.46 28.81 23.47
C THR A 13 -36.64 28.17 24.59
N PRO A 14 -35.93 27.04 24.36
CA PRO A 14 -35.13 26.40 25.40
C PRO A 14 -33.90 27.24 25.77
N ASP A 15 -33.62 27.31 27.07
CA ASP A 15 -32.50 28.03 27.69
C ASP A 15 -31.16 27.32 27.38
N PRO A 16 -30.14 28.00 26.79
CA PRO A 16 -28.90 27.37 26.37
C PRO A 16 -27.93 27.03 27.53
N THR A 17 -28.35 27.15 28.80
CA THR A 17 -27.48 26.91 29.97
C THR A 17 -27.84 25.71 30.86
N THR A 18 -28.72 24.81 30.40
CA THR A 18 -29.02 23.56 31.13
C THR A 18 -28.29 22.36 30.51
N GLU A 19 -27.23 21.88 31.19
CA GLU A 19 -26.61 20.58 30.90
C GLU A 19 -27.60 19.43 31.19
N PRO A 20 -27.73 18.43 30.30
CA PRO A 20 -28.51 17.24 30.58
C PRO A 20 -27.84 16.38 31.67
N PRO A 21 -28.62 15.65 32.50
CA PRO A 21 -28.08 14.85 33.59
C PRO A 21 -27.18 13.71 33.07
N ALA A 22 -26.07 13.51 33.77
CA ALA A 22 -25.06 12.50 33.45
C ALA A 22 -25.62 11.07 33.51
N ASP A 23 -25.37 10.30 32.46
CA ASP A 23 -25.64 8.86 32.38
C ASP A 23 -24.71 8.09 33.33
N PRO A 24 -25.21 7.28 34.29
CA PRO A 24 -24.38 6.46 35.17
C PRO A 24 -23.90 5.22 34.42
N GLY A 25 -23.00 5.44 33.46
CA GLY A 25 -22.35 4.42 32.64
C GLY A 25 -20.94 4.82 32.22
N ALA A 26 -20.28 5.72 32.96
CA ALA A 26 -18.94 6.19 32.65
C ALA A 26 -17.86 5.25 33.25
N GLY A 27 -17.57 4.17 32.53
CA GLY A 27 -16.35 3.38 32.69
C GLY A 27 -15.46 3.55 31.47
N SER A 28 -14.76 4.68 31.37
CA SER A 28 -13.79 4.91 30.29
C SER A 28 -12.52 4.11 30.54
N ALA A 29 -12.46 2.89 29.99
CA ALA A 29 -11.20 2.19 29.82
C ALA A 29 -10.47 2.75 28.59
N THR A 30 -9.42 3.53 28.81
CA THR A 30 -8.47 3.88 27.76
C THR A 30 -7.71 2.61 27.38
N VAL A 31 -8.08 1.99 26.26
CA VAL A 31 -7.21 1.02 25.60
C VAL A 31 -6.03 1.83 25.02
N PRO A 32 -4.77 1.49 25.33
CA PRO A 32 -3.66 2.09 24.61
C PRO A 32 -3.85 1.72 23.15
N GLU A 33 -4.03 2.72 22.29
CA GLU A 33 -3.91 2.53 20.86
C GLU A 33 -2.43 2.23 20.60
N GLU A 34 -2.06 0.95 20.72
CA GLU A 34 -0.94 0.46 19.92
C GLU A 34 -1.28 0.92 18.52
N GLU A 35 -0.41 1.72 17.92
CA GLU A 35 -0.46 2.07 16.51
C GLU A 35 -0.24 0.76 15.74
N GLN A 36 -1.27 -0.11 15.73
CA GLN A 36 -1.36 -1.26 14.87
C GLN A 36 -1.38 -0.65 13.48
N THR A 37 -0.22 -0.65 12.84
CA THR A 37 -0.11 -0.36 11.43
C THR A 37 -0.99 -1.40 10.74
N SER A 38 -2.26 -1.05 10.49
CA SER A 38 -3.16 -1.90 9.73
C SER A 38 -2.43 -2.28 8.46
N PRO A 39 -2.40 -3.57 8.08
CA PRO A 39 -1.95 -3.95 6.76
C PRO A 39 -2.67 -3.05 5.73
N GLY A 40 -1.93 -2.52 4.76
CA GLY A 40 -2.54 -1.72 3.70
C GLY A 40 -3.29 -2.61 2.72
N GLU A 41 -4.49 -2.21 2.30
CA GLU A 41 -5.22 -2.83 1.18
C GLU A 41 -4.73 -2.20 -0.11
N THR A 42 -3.69 -2.82 -0.64
CA THR A 42 -3.18 -2.54 -1.98
C THR A 42 -3.08 -3.86 -2.70
N THR A 43 -3.39 -3.85 -3.99
CA THR A 43 -3.14 -4.95 -4.91
C THR A 43 -2.41 -4.44 -6.14
N HIS A 44 -1.65 -5.32 -6.79
CA HIS A 44 -0.93 -5.02 -8.00
C HIS A 44 -1.17 -6.10 -9.04
N LEU A 45 -1.29 -5.71 -10.30
CA LEU A 45 -1.29 -6.64 -11.44
C LEU A 45 -0.48 -6.06 -12.59
N THR A 46 0.07 -6.96 -13.39
CA THR A 46 0.73 -6.66 -14.66
C THR A 46 0.22 -7.62 -15.72
N VAL A 47 -0.01 -7.11 -16.93
CA VAL A 47 -0.47 -7.88 -18.10
C VAL A 47 0.34 -7.43 -19.31
N VAL A 48 0.63 -8.37 -20.21
CA VAL A 48 1.21 -8.09 -21.53
C VAL A 48 0.47 -8.90 -22.58
N ASP A 49 0.23 -8.32 -23.75
CA ASP A 49 -0.35 -9.03 -24.90
C ASP A 49 0.71 -9.49 -25.92
N SER A 50 0.28 -10.18 -26.98
CA SER A 50 1.17 -10.70 -28.02
C SER A 50 1.86 -9.62 -28.86
N SER A 51 1.36 -8.39 -28.85
CA SER A 51 1.99 -7.24 -29.52
C SER A 51 3.10 -6.62 -28.67
N GLY A 52 3.17 -6.98 -27.39
CA GLY A 52 4.02 -6.34 -26.40
C GLY A 52 3.38 -5.15 -25.69
N PHE A 53 2.07 -4.94 -25.85
CA PHE A 53 1.37 -3.90 -25.10
C PHE A 53 1.27 -4.32 -23.63
N MET A 54 1.94 -3.57 -22.77
CA MET A 54 2.08 -3.88 -21.34
C MET A 54 1.30 -2.89 -20.47
N VAL A 55 0.55 -3.42 -19.52
CA VAL A 55 -0.17 -2.65 -18.49
C VAL A 55 0.32 -3.06 -17.12
N THR A 56 0.69 -2.08 -16.31
CA THR A 56 1.00 -2.25 -14.88
C THR A 56 0.01 -1.40 -14.07
N MET A 57 -0.64 -1.99 -13.07
CA MET A 57 -1.70 -1.32 -12.32
C MET A 57 -1.61 -1.64 -10.83
N THR A 58 -1.55 -0.58 -10.02
CA THR A 58 -1.68 -0.67 -8.56
C THR A 58 -2.98 -0.02 -8.13
N ASN A 59 -3.84 -0.75 -7.43
CA ASN A 59 -5.09 -0.23 -6.87
C ASN A 59 -5.10 -0.36 -5.35
N THR A 60 -5.77 0.56 -4.64
CA THR A 60 -5.73 0.60 -3.18
C THR A 60 -6.93 1.29 -2.54
N LEU A 61 -7.32 0.80 -1.36
CA LEU A 61 -8.20 1.52 -0.42
C LEU A 61 -7.41 2.31 0.65
N THR A 62 -6.08 2.32 0.56
CA THR A 62 -5.10 2.70 1.59
C THR A 62 -5.00 1.69 2.73
N SER A 63 -5.92 1.71 3.69
CA SER A 63 -5.92 0.81 4.86
C SER A 63 -6.76 -0.45 4.60
N LEU A 64 -6.66 -1.45 5.47
CA LEU A 64 -7.53 -2.63 5.41
C LEU A 64 -8.99 -2.24 5.52
N TRP A 65 -9.79 -2.62 4.51
CA TRP A 65 -11.18 -2.15 4.32
C TRP A 65 -11.34 -0.63 4.13
N GLY A 66 -10.26 0.07 3.79
CA GLY A 66 -10.23 1.52 3.60
C GLY A 66 -10.66 2.27 4.86
N SER A 67 -11.71 3.08 4.73
CA SER A 67 -12.29 3.79 5.88
C SER A 67 -13.22 2.93 6.72
N GLY A 68 -13.41 1.65 6.39
CA GLY A 68 -14.41 0.75 6.98
C GLY A 68 -15.86 1.08 6.60
N LYS A 69 -16.10 2.13 5.80
CA LYS A 69 -17.44 2.51 5.34
C LYS A 69 -17.80 1.71 4.10
N TYR A 70 -18.97 1.10 4.12
CA TYR A 70 -19.50 0.30 3.02
C TYR A 70 -20.74 0.98 2.42
N VAL A 71 -20.75 1.18 1.11
CA VAL A 71 -21.83 1.84 0.37
C VAL A 71 -22.06 1.08 -0.94
N ASP A 72 -23.30 0.65 -1.17
CA ASP A 72 -23.78 0.04 -2.43
C ASP A 72 -22.87 -1.04 -3.04
N GLY A 73 -22.27 -1.89 -2.20
CA GLY A 73 -21.38 -2.95 -2.68
C GLY A 73 -19.89 -2.69 -2.47
N PHE A 74 -19.50 -1.48 -2.11
CA PHE A 74 -18.11 -1.03 -2.13
C PHE A 74 -17.63 -0.49 -0.79
N PHE A 75 -16.38 -0.81 -0.43
CA PHE A 75 -15.68 -0.12 0.64
C PHE A 75 -15.09 1.20 0.13
N LEU A 76 -15.25 2.27 0.92
CA LEU A 76 -14.66 3.57 0.61
C LEU A 76 -13.21 3.64 1.09
N ASN A 77 -12.33 4.24 0.28
CA ASN A 77 -10.93 4.42 0.64
C ASN A 77 -10.75 5.45 1.77
N ASP A 78 -9.62 5.37 2.48
CA ASP A 78 -9.18 6.36 3.48
C ASP A 78 -7.88 7.09 3.05
N GLN A 79 -7.67 7.25 1.73
CA GLN A 79 -6.44 7.81 1.13
C GLN A 79 -6.05 9.20 1.68
N LEU A 80 -7.02 9.99 2.15
CA LEU A 80 -6.77 11.33 2.70
C LEU A 80 -6.04 11.30 4.04
N ASN A 81 -6.04 10.17 4.77
CA ASN A 81 -5.25 9.99 6.00
C ASN A 81 -3.74 10.17 5.75
N ARG A 82 -3.29 10.02 4.49
CA ARG A 82 -1.88 10.21 4.11
C ARG A 82 -1.39 11.65 4.15
N PHE A 83 -2.26 12.66 4.27
CA PHE A 83 -1.80 14.02 4.56
C PHE A 83 -0.98 14.08 5.86
N GLY A 84 -1.35 13.27 6.87
CA GLY A 84 -0.63 13.19 8.15
C GLY A 84 0.65 12.35 8.13
N LYS A 85 1.02 11.71 7.01
CA LYS A 85 2.17 10.80 6.94
C LYS A 85 3.49 11.48 6.58
N LEU A 86 3.45 12.65 5.96
CA LEU A 86 4.63 13.45 5.65
C LEU A 86 4.48 14.85 6.23
N ASN A 87 5.34 15.17 7.21
CA ASN A 87 5.41 16.50 7.77
C ASN A 87 6.14 17.43 6.80
N GLY A 88 5.38 18.29 6.11
CA GLY A 88 5.96 19.29 5.22
C GLY A 88 4.90 20.10 4.48
N PRO A 89 5.26 21.28 3.95
CA PRO A 89 4.33 22.17 3.27
C PRO A 89 3.77 21.57 1.96
N LEU A 90 4.45 20.55 1.40
CA LEU A 90 4.10 19.93 0.12
C LEU A 90 3.00 18.86 0.21
N ASN A 91 2.63 18.41 1.41
CA ASN A 91 1.59 17.39 1.62
C ASN A 91 0.53 17.89 2.62
N GLN A 92 0.05 19.11 2.43
CA GLN A 92 -1.01 19.72 3.26
C GLN A 92 -2.38 19.57 2.59
N PRO A 93 -3.46 19.35 3.37
CA PRO A 93 -4.81 19.22 2.85
C PRO A 93 -5.31 20.54 2.24
N SER A 94 -5.95 20.45 1.07
CA SER A 94 -6.71 21.55 0.46
C SER A 94 -7.79 20.99 -0.48
N PRO A 95 -8.86 21.75 -0.78
CA PRO A 95 -9.90 21.30 -1.70
C PRO A 95 -9.34 20.84 -3.06
N GLY A 96 -9.80 19.69 -3.55
CA GLY A 96 -9.37 19.11 -4.83
C GLY A 96 -7.96 18.52 -4.87
N ARG A 97 -7.18 18.63 -3.78
CA ARG A 97 -5.80 18.14 -3.72
C ARG A 97 -5.74 16.66 -3.38
N ARG A 98 -4.83 15.94 -4.05
CA ARG A 98 -4.49 14.54 -3.78
C ARG A 98 -3.35 14.47 -2.75
N THR A 99 -3.39 13.45 -1.90
CA THR A 99 -2.29 13.14 -0.98
C THR A 99 -1.10 12.54 -1.70
N VAL A 100 0.03 12.44 -1.00
CA VAL A 100 1.14 11.57 -1.42
C VAL A 100 0.66 10.14 -1.68
N SER A 101 1.20 9.54 -2.74
CA SER A 101 1.10 8.11 -2.98
C SER A 101 2.46 7.46 -3.05
N TRP A 102 2.55 6.23 -2.55
CA TRP A 102 3.71 5.36 -2.69
C TRP A 102 3.46 4.22 -3.68
N SER A 103 2.27 4.16 -4.28
CA SER A 103 2.00 3.26 -5.40
C SER A 103 3.01 3.54 -6.50
N LEU A 104 3.74 2.51 -6.93
CA LEU A 104 4.75 2.60 -7.96
C LEU A 104 4.57 1.46 -8.97
N PRO A 105 3.48 1.47 -9.76
CA PRO A 105 3.39 0.59 -10.93
C PRO A 105 4.44 1.05 -11.96
N ALA A 106 5.34 0.16 -12.36
CA ALA A 106 6.50 0.52 -13.19
C ALA A 106 6.63 -0.41 -14.41
N ILE A 107 7.09 0.18 -15.52
CA ILE A 107 7.55 -0.53 -16.71
C ILE A 107 9.00 -0.15 -16.94
N VAL A 108 9.88 -1.15 -17.05
CA VAL A 108 11.26 -0.99 -17.52
C VAL A 108 11.28 -1.26 -19.02
N VAL A 109 12.00 -0.43 -19.74
CA VAL A 109 12.19 -0.55 -21.19
C VAL A 109 13.66 -0.76 -21.54
N ASP A 110 13.93 -1.44 -22.65
CA ASP A 110 15.27 -1.55 -23.22
C ASP A 110 15.73 -0.26 -23.92
N GLY A 111 16.91 -0.29 -24.55
CA GLY A 111 17.48 0.85 -25.27
C GLY A 111 16.68 1.28 -26.50
N ASP A 112 15.84 0.40 -27.05
CA ASP A 112 14.96 0.66 -28.19
C ASP A 112 13.55 1.08 -27.75
N GLY A 113 13.30 1.16 -26.43
CA GLY A 113 12.02 1.54 -25.85
C GLY A 113 11.00 0.41 -25.76
N LYS A 114 11.39 -0.85 -25.96
CA LYS A 114 10.48 -2.00 -25.80
C LYS A 114 10.34 -2.36 -24.33
N PRO A 115 9.13 -2.69 -23.84
CA PRO A 115 8.95 -3.11 -22.46
C PRO A 115 9.63 -4.46 -22.21
N VAL A 116 10.45 -4.53 -21.16
CA VAL A 116 11.16 -5.75 -20.75
C VAL A 116 10.72 -6.25 -19.38
N LEU A 117 10.19 -5.38 -18.53
CA LEU A 117 9.67 -5.77 -17.21
C LEU A 117 8.51 -4.85 -16.81
N GLY A 118 7.35 -5.43 -16.51
CA GLY A 118 6.30 -4.75 -15.75
C GLY A 118 6.32 -5.24 -14.32
N ILE A 119 6.30 -4.32 -13.35
CA ILE A 119 6.49 -4.67 -11.94
C ILE A 119 5.76 -3.71 -11.00
N GLY A 120 5.26 -4.26 -9.90
CA GLY A 120 4.77 -3.49 -8.76
C GLY A 120 4.43 -4.37 -7.57
N SER A 121 4.06 -3.73 -6.46
CA SER A 121 3.80 -4.41 -5.18
C SER A 121 2.80 -3.59 -4.33
N PRO A 122 2.06 -4.24 -3.41
CA PRO A 122 1.47 -3.59 -2.27
C PRO A 122 2.50 -3.28 -1.16
N ALA A 123 2.00 -2.74 -0.03
CA ALA A 123 2.70 -2.38 1.22
C ALA A 123 2.98 -0.88 1.46
N GLY A 124 2.14 0.00 0.91
CA GLY A 124 2.15 1.43 1.25
C GLY A 124 3.51 2.09 1.03
N GLU A 125 4.02 2.80 2.04
CA GLU A 125 5.32 3.51 1.98
C GLU A 125 6.53 2.62 1.69
N ARG A 126 6.39 1.30 1.84
CA ARG A 126 7.48 0.33 1.62
C ARG A 126 7.65 -0.03 0.15
N ILE A 127 6.64 0.23 -0.69
CA ILE A 127 6.62 -0.14 -2.11
C ILE A 127 7.90 0.30 -2.84
N PRO A 128 8.36 1.57 -2.75
CA PRO A 128 9.58 1.98 -3.44
C PRO A 128 10.81 1.15 -3.06
N MET A 129 10.98 0.85 -1.76
CA MET A 129 12.10 0.04 -1.29
C MET A 129 11.97 -1.43 -1.71
N ILE A 130 10.76 -2.00 -1.67
CA ILE A 130 10.50 -3.38 -2.13
C ILE A 130 10.91 -3.52 -3.59
N LEU A 131 10.48 -2.59 -4.44
CA LEU A 131 10.80 -2.62 -5.86
C LEU A 131 12.27 -2.34 -6.12
N ALA A 132 12.91 -1.46 -5.36
CA ALA A 132 14.36 -1.25 -5.44
C ALA A 132 15.15 -2.53 -5.10
N ASN A 133 14.74 -3.30 -4.09
CA ASN A 133 15.37 -4.58 -3.74
C ASN A 133 15.32 -5.56 -4.92
N VAL A 134 14.15 -5.72 -5.55
CA VAL A 134 13.94 -6.67 -6.65
C VAL A 134 14.65 -6.19 -7.92
N MET A 135 14.44 -4.93 -8.33
CA MET A 135 15.03 -4.37 -9.55
C MET A 135 16.56 -4.32 -9.48
N THR A 136 17.15 -4.05 -8.30
CA THR A 136 18.62 -4.10 -8.17
C THR A 136 19.13 -5.52 -8.43
N ARG A 137 18.46 -6.55 -7.90
CA ARG A 137 18.87 -7.94 -8.11
C ARG A 137 18.71 -8.39 -9.55
N TRP A 138 17.58 -8.06 -10.15
CA TRP A 138 17.27 -8.41 -11.53
C TRP A 138 18.13 -7.61 -12.51
N ALA A 139 18.10 -6.27 -12.47
CA ALA A 139 18.78 -5.42 -13.46
C ALA A 139 20.29 -5.27 -13.21
N LEU A 140 20.72 -5.07 -11.96
CA LEU A 140 22.14 -4.80 -11.66
C LEU A 140 22.96 -6.08 -11.43
N PHE A 141 22.36 -7.11 -10.82
CA PHE A 141 23.05 -8.37 -10.55
C PHE A 141 22.68 -9.50 -11.52
N GLY A 142 21.79 -9.26 -12.49
CA GLY A 142 21.43 -10.24 -13.52
C GLY A 142 20.80 -11.52 -12.97
N GLN A 143 20.13 -11.43 -11.82
CA GLN A 143 19.41 -12.59 -11.25
C GLN A 143 18.14 -12.85 -12.04
N ASP A 144 17.76 -14.12 -12.17
CA ASP A 144 16.45 -14.47 -12.74
C ASP A 144 15.32 -13.81 -11.93
N LEU A 145 14.22 -13.49 -12.61
CA LEU A 145 13.15 -12.70 -12.03
C LEU A 145 12.54 -13.35 -10.77
N GLN A 146 12.33 -14.67 -10.77
CA GLN A 146 11.76 -15.37 -9.62
C GLN A 146 12.71 -15.34 -8.42
N THR A 147 14.00 -15.61 -8.63
CA THR A 147 15.03 -15.50 -7.58
C THR A 147 15.13 -14.08 -7.02
N ALA A 148 15.05 -13.06 -7.87
CA ALA A 148 15.06 -11.67 -7.45
C ALA A 148 13.83 -11.31 -6.58
N VAL A 149 12.65 -11.84 -6.93
CA VAL A 149 11.41 -11.68 -6.15
C VAL A 149 11.46 -12.44 -4.83
N ASP A 150 11.96 -13.67 -4.81
CA ASP A 150 12.02 -14.51 -3.61
C ASP A 150 13.11 -14.08 -2.63
N ALA A 151 14.10 -13.32 -3.10
CA ALA A 151 15.19 -12.86 -2.26
C ALA A 151 14.69 -12.09 -1.02
N PRO A 152 15.36 -12.25 0.14
CA PRO A 152 15.01 -11.51 1.35
C PRO A 152 15.10 -10.00 1.14
N ARG A 153 14.07 -9.29 1.62
CA ARG A 153 13.96 -7.83 1.48
C ARG A 153 14.35 -7.12 2.78
N PHE A 154 14.63 -5.83 2.64
CA PHE A 154 14.74 -4.92 3.77
C PHE A 154 14.05 -3.59 3.44
N HIS A 155 13.60 -2.91 4.48
CA HIS A 155 13.10 -1.55 4.43
C HIS A 155 13.99 -0.65 5.28
N ALA A 156 14.40 0.48 4.71
CA ALA A 156 15.24 1.47 5.38
C ALA A 156 14.48 2.77 5.56
N ALA A 157 14.35 3.21 6.81
CA ALA A 157 13.78 4.50 7.19
C ALA A 157 14.80 5.28 8.03
N GLY A 158 15.59 6.13 7.37
CA GLY A 158 16.68 6.87 8.01
C GLY A 158 17.80 5.97 8.53
N ARG A 159 17.82 5.73 9.86
CA ARG A 159 18.77 4.78 10.51
C ARG A 159 18.10 3.51 11.01
N ALA A 160 16.78 3.37 10.87
CA ALA A 160 16.09 2.11 11.12
C ALA A 160 16.20 1.21 9.88
N LEU A 161 16.55 -0.06 10.10
CA LEU A 161 16.67 -1.07 9.07
C LEU A 161 15.89 -2.31 9.49
N ASP A 162 14.75 -2.49 8.84
CA ASP A 162 13.87 -3.63 9.04
C ASP A 162 14.19 -4.68 7.99
N MET A 163 14.53 -5.90 8.41
CA MET A 163 14.97 -6.95 7.51
C MET A 163 14.12 -8.21 7.66
N GLU A 164 13.80 -8.83 6.53
CA GLU A 164 13.02 -10.05 6.47
C GLU A 164 13.80 -11.26 7.01
N ARG A 165 15.12 -11.26 6.81
CA ARG A 165 16.02 -12.25 7.38
C ARG A 165 17.11 -11.59 8.20
N LYS A 166 17.48 -12.26 9.30
CA LYS A 166 18.59 -11.83 10.14
C LYS A 166 19.90 -11.89 9.36
N PRO A 167 20.69 -10.80 9.30
CA PRO A 167 21.99 -10.84 8.68
C PRO A 167 22.96 -11.73 9.47
N GLY A 168 23.99 -12.25 8.79
CA GLY A 168 25.08 -12.97 9.45
C GLY A 168 25.79 -12.09 10.50
N LYS A 169 26.56 -12.72 11.41
CA LYS A 169 27.22 -12.03 12.53
C LYS A 169 28.04 -10.81 12.07
N ASP A 170 28.83 -10.99 11.02
CA ASP A 170 29.69 -9.92 10.48
C ASP A 170 28.86 -8.82 9.83
N GLY A 171 27.85 -9.18 9.01
CA GLY A 171 26.94 -8.21 8.41
C GLY A 171 26.20 -7.37 9.45
N LEU A 172 25.69 -8.01 10.52
CA LEU A 172 25.06 -7.29 11.63
C LEU A 172 26.03 -6.34 12.34
N LYS A 173 27.28 -6.77 12.56
CA LYS A 173 28.31 -5.94 13.16
C LYS A 173 28.61 -4.71 12.29
N SER A 174 28.81 -4.91 10.98
CA SER A 174 29.05 -3.81 10.03
C SER A 174 27.89 -2.82 9.97
N LEU A 175 26.64 -3.30 9.93
CA LEU A 175 25.45 -2.44 9.95
C LEU A 175 25.37 -1.59 11.21
N LYS A 176 25.66 -2.18 12.39
CA LYS A 176 25.71 -1.44 13.66
C LYS A 176 26.85 -0.40 13.69
N GLN A 177 28.02 -0.75 13.16
CA GLN A 177 29.16 0.19 13.05
C GLN A 177 28.84 1.38 12.13
N MET A 178 28.02 1.18 11.09
CA MET A 178 27.49 2.24 10.24
C MET A 178 26.37 3.07 10.90
N GLY A 179 25.97 2.73 12.13
CA GLY A 179 24.93 3.45 12.88
C GLY A 179 23.50 3.02 12.59
N TYR A 180 23.29 1.89 11.92
CA TYR A 180 21.94 1.36 11.70
C TYR A 180 21.40 0.63 12.93
N LYS A 181 20.12 0.86 13.23
CA LYS A 181 19.31 0.09 14.17
C LYS A 181 18.61 -1.01 13.39
N VAL A 182 19.06 -2.25 13.57
CA VAL A 182 18.57 -3.41 12.79
C VAL A 182 17.51 -4.17 13.57
N THR A 183 16.35 -4.37 12.94
CA THR A 183 15.24 -5.21 13.42
C THR A 183 15.09 -6.41 12.48
N ALA A 184 15.37 -7.63 12.94
CA ALA A 184 15.35 -8.82 12.06
C ALA A 184 15.23 -10.18 12.80
N PRO A 185 14.36 -11.11 12.35
CA PRO A 185 13.24 -10.84 11.45
C PRO A 185 12.20 -9.98 12.17
N ILE A 186 11.42 -9.20 11.42
CA ILE A 186 10.21 -8.60 12.01
C ILE A 186 9.21 -9.74 12.28
N PRO A 187 8.75 -9.94 13.53
CA PRO A 187 7.71 -10.93 13.83
C PRO A 187 6.36 -10.49 13.24
N GLY A 188 5.61 -11.43 12.67
CA GLY A 188 4.15 -11.32 12.56
C GLY A 188 3.57 -10.45 11.43
N TYR A 189 4.36 -9.88 10.52
CA TYR A 189 3.80 -9.06 9.42
C TYR A 189 4.07 -9.65 8.02
N TYR A 190 3.22 -10.59 7.60
CA TYR A 190 3.21 -11.14 6.23
C TYR A 190 3.10 -10.05 5.15
N TYR A 191 2.49 -8.91 5.49
CA TYR A 191 2.25 -7.81 4.54
C TYR A 191 3.37 -6.76 4.50
N PHE A 192 4.33 -6.78 5.42
CA PHE A 192 5.34 -5.73 5.55
C PHE A 192 6.25 -5.67 4.32
N TYR A 193 6.65 -6.82 3.79
CA TYR A 193 7.56 -6.91 2.66
C TYR A 193 6.85 -7.00 1.30
N GLY A 194 5.54 -6.73 1.26
CA GLY A 194 4.76 -6.67 0.03
C GLY A 194 4.47 -8.02 -0.62
N SER A 195 4.08 -7.97 -1.89
CA SER A 195 3.80 -9.11 -2.75
C SER A 195 3.98 -8.66 -4.19
N VAL A 196 5.19 -8.82 -4.70
CA VAL A 196 5.58 -8.34 -6.02
C VAL A 196 4.89 -9.20 -7.08
N GLN A 197 4.19 -8.54 -8.00
CA GLN A 197 3.76 -9.17 -9.25
C GLN A 197 4.58 -8.56 -10.37
N ALA A 198 5.17 -9.42 -11.19
CA ALA A 198 6.07 -9.00 -12.25
C ALA A 198 5.92 -9.90 -13.48
N ILE A 199 6.02 -9.29 -14.66
CA ILE A 199 6.11 -9.99 -15.96
C ILE A 199 7.33 -9.46 -16.69
N GLU A 200 8.22 -10.36 -17.09
CA GLU A 200 9.37 -10.08 -17.92
C GLU A 200 9.12 -10.56 -19.35
N VAL A 201 9.57 -9.77 -20.32
CA VAL A 201 9.50 -10.09 -21.75
C VAL A 201 10.92 -10.13 -22.30
N ASP A 202 11.31 -11.31 -22.77
CA ASP A 202 12.55 -11.49 -23.51
C ASP A 202 12.23 -11.44 -25.02
N TRP A 203 12.67 -10.36 -25.66
CA TRP A 203 12.45 -10.11 -27.08
C TRP A 203 13.39 -10.91 -28.00
N GLU A 204 14.52 -11.41 -27.49
CA GLU A 204 15.44 -12.25 -28.25
C GLU A 204 14.87 -13.66 -28.38
N THR A 205 14.46 -14.25 -27.25
CA THR A 205 13.86 -15.60 -27.22
C THR A 205 12.36 -15.61 -27.49
N LYS A 206 11.72 -14.44 -27.51
CA LYS A 206 10.26 -14.25 -27.64
C LYS A 206 9.48 -14.99 -26.55
N THR A 207 9.97 -14.89 -25.31
CA THR A 207 9.36 -15.55 -24.16
C THR A 207 8.81 -14.53 -23.17
N VAL A 208 7.80 -14.96 -22.42
CA VAL A 208 7.21 -14.20 -21.32
C VAL A 208 7.33 -15.04 -20.07
N SER A 209 7.97 -14.49 -19.05
CA SER A 209 8.10 -15.08 -17.73
C SER A 209 7.33 -14.23 -16.71
N GLY A 210 6.84 -14.84 -15.64
CA GLY A 210 6.24 -14.12 -14.54
C GLY A 210 6.72 -14.68 -13.22
N ALA A 211 6.85 -13.80 -12.23
CA ALA A 211 7.23 -14.20 -10.88
C ALA A 211 6.03 -14.23 -9.94
N GLN A 212 5.99 -15.26 -9.09
CA GLN A 212 4.97 -15.45 -8.06
C GLN A 212 5.60 -15.17 -6.69
N ASP A 213 5.18 -14.09 -6.03
CA ASP A 213 5.68 -13.76 -4.69
C ASP A 213 4.89 -14.50 -3.60
N SER A 214 5.53 -15.50 -3.00
CA SER A 214 4.97 -16.38 -1.97
C SER A 214 4.54 -15.69 -0.66
N ARG A 215 4.82 -14.39 -0.49
CA ARG A 215 4.39 -13.63 0.70
C ARG A 215 2.87 -13.36 0.75
N ARG A 216 2.18 -13.49 -0.39
CA ARG A 216 0.71 -13.55 -0.48
C ARG A 216 0.32 -14.60 -1.52
N GLU A 217 -0.97 -14.90 -1.63
CA GLU A 217 -1.46 -15.66 -2.77
C GLU A 217 -1.28 -14.84 -4.05
N ALA A 218 -0.58 -15.43 -5.02
CA ALA A 218 -0.22 -14.83 -6.30
C ALA A 218 -0.32 -15.89 -7.40
N LYS A 219 -0.55 -15.47 -8.64
CA LYS A 219 -0.59 -16.39 -9.79
C LYS A 219 -0.08 -15.71 -11.04
N PHE A 220 0.72 -16.46 -11.80
CA PHE A 220 1.05 -16.16 -13.18
C PHE A 220 0.32 -17.14 -14.10
N ALA A 221 -0.15 -16.65 -15.24
CA ALA A 221 -0.79 -17.47 -16.25
C ALA A 221 -0.50 -16.92 -17.64
N LEU A 222 -0.33 -17.83 -18.59
CA LEU A 222 -0.30 -17.53 -20.02
C LEU A 222 -1.63 -17.96 -20.63
N ALA A 223 -2.28 -17.07 -21.37
CA ALA A 223 -3.46 -17.39 -22.15
C ALA A 223 -3.05 -17.65 -23.61
N PRO A 224 -3.56 -18.73 -24.25
CA PRO A 224 -3.35 -18.91 -25.68
C PRO A 224 -4.04 -17.77 -26.44
N VAL A 225 -3.32 -17.16 -27.38
CA VAL A 225 -3.89 -16.20 -28.32
C VAL A 225 -4.48 -17.00 -29.47
N ALA A 226 -5.77 -16.82 -29.76
CA ALA A 226 -6.37 -17.43 -30.93
C ALA A 226 -5.61 -16.92 -32.18
N PRO A 227 -5.26 -17.79 -33.14
CA PRO A 227 -4.72 -17.31 -34.40
C PRO A 227 -5.78 -16.42 -35.07
N ASP A 228 -5.34 -15.25 -35.54
CA ASP A 228 -6.16 -14.34 -36.35
C ASP A 228 -6.66 -15.00 -37.64
#